data_AF-A0A9E1JN89-F1
#
_entry.id   AF-A0A9E1JN89-F1
#
_cell.length_a   1.000
_cell.length_b   1.000
_cell.length_c   1.000
_cell.angle_alpha   90.00
_cell.angle_beta   90.00
_cell.angle_gamma   90.00
#
_symmetry.space_group_name_H-M   'P 1'
#
loop_
_entity.id
_entity.type
_entity.pdbx_description
1 polymer ?
#
loop_
_entity_poly.entity_id
_entity_poly.type
_entity_poly.pdbx_seq_one_letter_code
_entity_poly.pdbx_strand_id
1 'polypeptide(L)'
;MNKNNSYNDSQAVELAKGVYWVGYHDPKDLLSCNPYLLVDGKEAVLFDPGGVLNYSKVAQKIFSIVEPAQISHVVLHHQDPDLCACMPLLEKVIDQGQMKIVTHSMASIIIRYYGLKSEFYLVDKNLYSLRLKSGRMLRFLTTPFCHFPAAIVTYDEQEKILFSSDLFGAISSDWSLFAKEGYQKQMQTFHTGYMASTRHLSKVMETMAKLDLDMILPQHGSIIKKEMVSQCIDSLKSLPCGIDARVTQEELYDWIPAKKSVEEKQILIVDDDKKNIKLLHDILNASGYDTIEAYDGKKAVELSKQEKPDLILMDIQMPLMNGLEAIKIIKADPATHHIPIFALTAFAMSGDRERFIQAGCDDYVSKPYNISELLEKVKTILGE
;
A
#
# COMPACT_ATOMS: atom_id res chain seq x y z
N MET A 1 27.52 -15.42 -3.25
CA MET A 1 27.63 -14.30 -2.28
C MET A 1 26.99 -13.08 -2.92
N ASN A 2 25.68 -12.88 -2.74
CA ASN A 2 24.99 -11.64 -3.09
C ASN A 2 24.69 -10.91 -1.77
N LYS A 3 25.21 -9.70 -1.61
CA LYS A 3 24.81 -8.80 -0.52
C LYS A 3 23.38 -8.35 -0.83
N ASN A 4 22.38 -9.12 -0.39
CA ASN A 4 21.04 -8.60 -0.20
C ASN A 4 21.13 -7.51 0.87
N ASN A 5 21.12 -6.25 0.47
CA ASN A 5 20.74 -5.18 1.39
C ASN A 5 19.26 -5.42 1.72
N SER A 6 18.99 -6.16 2.81
CA SER A 6 17.66 -6.23 3.41
C SER A 6 17.35 -4.83 3.95
N TYR A 7 16.51 -4.08 3.24
CA TYR A 7 15.96 -2.84 3.77
C TYR A 7 14.76 -3.17 4.65
N ASN A 8 14.57 -2.38 5.71
CA ASN A 8 13.38 -2.46 6.54
C ASN A 8 12.37 -1.45 6.03
N ASP A 9 11.32 -1.95 5.37
CA ASP A 9 10.24 -1.15 4.80
C ASP A 9 9.32 -0.50 5.85
N SER A 10 9.51 -0.77 7.14
CA SER A 10 8.90 0.00 8.23
C SER A 10 9.65 1.31 8.56
N GLN A 11 10.88 1.48 8.06
CA GLN A 11 11.71 2.67 8.25
C GLN A 11 11.88 3.45 6.94
N ALA A 12 12.37 4.68 7.04
CA ALA A 12 12.81 5.42 5.87
C ALA A 12 14.10 4.81 5.31
N VAL A 13 14.22 4.77 3.98
CA VAL A 13 15.37 4.16 3.30
C VAL A 13 16.12 5.24 2.55
N GLU A 14 17.38 5.50 2.91
CA GLU A 14 18.25 6.41 2.16
C GLU A 14 18.66 5.77 0.84
N LEU A 15 18.37 6.46 -0.27
CA LEU A 15 18.58 6.01 -1.65
C LEU A 15 19.85 6.60 -2.26
N ALA A 16 20.12 7.86 -1.92
CA ALA A 16 21.30 8.64 -2.28
C ALA A 16 21.51 9.73 -1.23
N LYS A 17 22.55 10.56 -1.36
CA LYS A 17 22.90 11.53 -0.33
C LYS A 17 21.75 12.50 -0.04
N GLY A 18 21.14 12.33 1.13
CA GLY A 18 20.00 13.15 1.55
C GLY A 18 18.69 12.86 0.80
N VAL A 19 18.60 11.79 0.00
CA VAL A 19 17.37 11.40 -0.71
C VAL A 19 16.85 10.12 -0.11
N TYR A 20 15.61 10.15 0.37
CA TYR A 20 14.98 9.06 1.12
C TYR A 20 13.68 8.62 0.47
N TRP A 21 13.45 7.32 0.43
CA TRP A 21 12.11 6.76 0.30
C TRP A 21 11.43 6.74 1.67
N VAL A 22 10.28 7.39 1.76
CA VAL A 22 9.45 7.47 2.98
C VAL A 22 8.07 6.85 2.76
N GLY A 23 7.92 6.06 1.70
CA GLY A 23 6.70 5.33 1.40
C GLY A 23 6.49 4.10 2.27
N TYR A 24 5.55 3.27 1.89
CA TYR A 24 5.26 2.00 2.53
C TYR A 24 4.84 1.00 1.44
N HIS A 25 4.87 -0.28 1.77
CA HIS A 25 4.25 -1.30 0.96
C HIS A 25 3.18 -1.99 1.79
N ASP A 26 1.98 -2.14 1.22
CA ASP A 26 0.95 -3.01 1.75
C ASP A 26 0.69 -4.10 0.71
N PRO A 27 0.93 -5.40 1.03
CA PRO A 27 0.67 -6.50 0.12
C PRO A 27 -0.79 -6.57 -0.37
N LYS A 28 -1.72 -5.93 0.35
CA LYS A 28 -3.15 -5.85 -0.01
C LYS A 28 -3.44 -4.69 -0.98
N ASP A 29 -2.55 -3.70 -1.10
CA ASP A 29 -2.68 -2.56 -2.01
C ASP A 29 -2.04 -2.89 -3.36
N LEU A 30 -2.84 -2.95 -4.42
CA LEU A 30 -2.33 -3.12 -5.78
C LEU A 30 -1.48 -1.93 -6.26
N LEU A 31 -1.75 -0.74 -5.73
CA LEU A 31 -1.07 0.50 -6.10
C LEU A 31 -0.53 1.19 -4.84
N SER A 32 0.62 0.73 -4.36
CA SER A 32 1.35 1.42 -3.29
C SER A 32 1.92 2.76 -3.81
N CYS A 33 1.87 3.80 -2.98
CA CYS A 33 2.44 5.11 -3.28
C CYS A 33 3.83 5.26 -2.65
N ASN A 34 4.75 5.91 -3.37
CA ASN A 34 6.14 6.11 -2.99
C ASN A 34 6.45 7.61 -2.75
N PRO A 35 6.05 8.19 -1.61
CA PRO A 35 6.55 9.51 -1.24
C PRO A 35 8.07 9.48 -1.02
N TYR A 36 8.71 10.57 -1.42
CA TYR A 36 10.16 10.75 -1.28
C TYR A 36 10.49 12.03 -0.53
N LEU A 37 11.59 12.04 0.20
CA LEU A 37 12.08 13.19 0.95
C LEU A 37 13.51 13.52 0.52
N LEU A 38 13.74 14.77 0.13
CA LEU A 38 15.06 15.34 -0.07
C LEU A 38 15.42 16.23 1.11
N VAL A 39 16.55 15.96 1.75
CA VAL A 39 17.15 16.75 2.83
C VAL A 39 18.43 17.40 2.33
N ASP A 40 18.47 18.72 2.39
CA ASP A 40 19.58 19.55 1.93
C ASP A 40 19.99 20.56 3.01
N GLY A 41 20.84 20.08 3.93
CA GLY A 41 21.26 20.85 5.09
C GLY A 41 20.11 21.08 6.08
N LYS A 42 19.67 22.33 6.24
CA LYS A 42 18.56 22.71 7.14
C LYS A 42 17.21 22.81 6.44
N GLU A 43 17.17 22.50 5.15
CA GLU A 43 16.00 22.59 4.30
C GLU A 43 15.65 21.20 3.76
N ALA A 44 14.35 20.93 3.62
CA ALA A 44 13.86 19.69 3.04
C ALA A 44 12.75 19.97 2.02
N VAL A 45 12.64 19.06 1.05
CA VAL A 45 11.62 19.02 0.01
C VAL A 45 10.95 17.66 0.03
N LEU A 46 9.63 17.64 0.18
CA LEU A 46 8.83 16.42 0.14
C LEU A 46 8.19 16.29 -1.25
N PHE A 47 8.18 15.09 -1.81
CA PHE A 47 7.61 14.80 -3.13
C PHE A 47 6.44 13.84 -2.98
N ASP A 48 5.30 14.19 -3.59
CA ASP A 48 4.12 13.35 -3.76
C ASP A 48 3.73 12.57 -2.49
N PRO A 49 3.39 13.29 -1.41
CA PRO A 49 3.34 12.75 -0.05
C PRO A 49 2.30 11.64 0.17
N GLY A 50 1.31 11.52 -0.70
CA GLY A 50 0.43 10.36 -0.72
C GLY A 50 -1.05 10.66 -0.44
N GLY A 51 -1.83 9.59 -0.36
CA GLY A 51 -3.23 9.62 0.09
C GLY A 51 -3.41 9.61 1.61
N VAL A 52 -4.64 9.83 2.07
CA VAL A 52 -5.00 9.89 3.51
C VAL A 52 -4.81 8.55 4.23
N LEU A 53 -5.09 7.44 3.54
CA LEU A 53 -5.15 6.10 4.15
C LEU A 53 -3.85 5.71 4.87
N ASN A 54 -2.72 6.20 4.40
CA ASN A 54 -1.40 5.81 4.89
C ASN A 54 -0.59 6.99 5.47
N TYR A 55 -1.26 8.12 5.68
CA TYR A 55 -0.66 9.34 6.22
C TYR A 55 0.16 9.08 7.49
N SER A 56 -0.37 8.32 8.45
CA SER A 56 0.32 8.11 9.74
C SER A 56 1.67 7.42 9.59
N LYS A 57 1.77 6.40 8.71
CA LYS A 57 3.02 5.67 8.46
C LYS A 57 4.04 6.57 7.75
N VAL A 58 3.60 7.29 6.72
CA VAL A 58 4.45 8.21 5.94
C VAL A 58 4.94 9.36 6.82
N ALA A 59 4.05 10.00 7.58
CA ALA A 59 4.39 11.09 8.49
C ALA A 59 5.42 10.65 9.56
N GLN A 60 5.25 9.45 10.15
CA GLN A 60 6.21 8.91 11.10
C GLN A 60 7.62 8.76 10.49
N LYS A 61 7.70 8.28 9.25
CA LYS A 61 8.98 8.15 8.54
C LYS A 61 9.61 9.50 8.24
N ILE A 62 8.82 10.46 7.73
CA ILE A 62 9.29 11.83 7.45
C ILE A 62 9.87 12.45 8.72
N PHE A 63 9.11 12.44 9.82
CA PHE A 63 9.50 13.09 11.07
C PHE A 63 10.56 12.32 11.87
N SER A 64 10.91 11.09 11.46
CA SER A 64 12.09 10.40 11.97
C SER A 64 13.40 10.94 11.37
N ILE A 65 13.32 11.68 10.25
CA ILE A 65 14.49 12.22 9.53
C ILE A 65 14.62 13.74 9.74
N VAL A 66 13.49 14.46 9.69
CA VAL A 66 13.48 15.93 9.74
C VAL A 66 12.45 16.47 10.72
N GLU A 67 12.75 17.62 11.31
CA GLU A 67 11.75 18.41 12.02
C GLU A 67 10.74 19.01 11.02
N PRO A 68 9.44 19.12 11.36
CA PRO A 68 8.43 19.65 10.45
C PRO A 68 8.82 21.00 9.83
N ALA A 69 9.40 21.91 10.61
CA ALA A 69 9.82 23.24 10.16
C ALA A 69 10.97 23.24 9.13
N GLN A 70 11.66 22.11 8.93
CA GLN A 70 12.68 21.99 7.87
C GLN A 70 12.05 21.81 6.49
N ILE A 71 10.81 21.30 6.40
CA ILE A 71 10.14 21.07 5.12
C ILE A 71 9.65 22.41 4.57
N SER A 72 10.43 22.93 3.63
CA SER A 72 10.22 24.23 3.01
C SER A 72 9.29 24.17 1.80
N HIS A 73 9.32 23.04 1.10
CA HIS A 73 8.59 22.83 -0.15
C HIS A 73 7.98 21.45 -0.16
N VAL A 74 6.76 21.35 -0.68
CA VAL A 74 6.12 20.07 -1.03
C VAL A 74 5.80 20.10 -2.52
N VAL A 75 6.43 19.22 -3.29
CA VAL A 75 6.20 19.07 -4.72
C VAL A 75 5.03 18.12 -4.94
N LEU A 76 4.04 18.60 -5.70
CA LEU A 76 2.90 17.83 -6.18
C LEU A 76 2.97 17.84 -7.71
N HIS A 77 3.38 16.71 -8.28
CA HIS A 77 3.64 16.61 -9.72
C HIS A 77 2.36 16.70 -10.58
N HIS A 78 1.21 16.30 -10.04
CA HIS A 78 -0.14 16.51 -10.58
C HIS A 78 -1.18 16.52 -9.44
N GLN A 79 -2.48 16.59 -9.79
CA GLN A 79 -3.58 16.84 -8.85
C GLN A 79 -4.19 15.61 -8.18
N ASP A 80 -3.75 14.40 -8.53
CA ASP A 80 -4.53 13.20 -8.20
C ASP A 80 -4.54 12.89 -6.70
N PRO A 81 -5.60 12.24 -6.19
CA PRO A 81 -5.80 12.05 -4.76
C PRO A 81 -4.74 11.20 -4.07
N ASP A 82 -4.16 10.26 -4.79
CA ASP A 82 -3.10 9.38 -4.33
C ASP A 82 -1.77 10.12 -4.10
N LEU A 83 -1.61 11.35 -4.62
CA LEU A 83 -0.49 12.25 -4.29
C LEU A 83 -0.91 13.33 -3.28
N CYS A 84 -2.09 13.91 -3.49
CA CYS A 84 -2.48 15.17 -2.87
C CYS A 84 -3.35 15.03 -1.62
N ALA A 85 -4.08 13.93 -1.44
CA ALA A 85 -5.18 13.90 -0.48
C ALA A 85 -4.73 14.01 0.98
N CYS A 86 -3.48 13.63 1.32
CA CYS A 86 -2.96 13.82 2.68
C CYS A 86 -2.50 15.26 2.98
N MET A 87 -2.39 16.12 1.97
CA MET A 87 -1.82 17.46 2.12
C MET A 87 -2.50 18.33 3.19
N PRO A 88 -3.84 18.36 3.34
CA PRO A 88 -4.47 19.16 4.40
C PRO A 88 -4.11 18.70 5.82
N LEU A 89 -3.67 17.45 5.99
CA LEU A 89 -3.19 16.93 7.26
C LEU A 89 -1.72 17.31 7.48
N LEU A 90 -0.89 17.13 6.45
CA LEU A 90 0.53 17.51 6.49
C LEU A 90 0.71 19.02 6.70
N GLU A 91 -0.06 19.86 5.98
CA GLU A 91 0.00 21.32 6.09
C GLU A 91 -0.20 21.78 7.54
N LYS A 92 -1.11 21.16 8.30
CA LYS A 92 -1.36 21.53 9.71
C LYS A 92 -0.17 21.25 10.63
N VAL A 93 0.70 20.30 10.27
CA VAL A 93 1.84 19.88 11.09
C VAL A 93 3.12 20.57 10.62
N ILE A 94 3.28 20.72 9.31
CA ILE A 94 4.48 21.24 8.66
C ILE A 94 4.45 22.76 8.57
N ASP A 95 3.34 23.33 8.07
CA ASP A 95 3.34 24.73 7.66
C ASP A 95 3.17 25.67 8.86
N GLN A 96 4.23 26.44 9.12
CA GLN A 96 4.25 27.54 10.08
C GLN A 96 4.11 28.91 9.38
N GLY A 97 3.52 28.92 8.18
CA GLY A 97 3.28 30.11 7.35
C GLY A 97 4.39 30.40 6.34
N GLN A 98 5.25 29.43 6.04
CA GLN A 98 6.39 29.60 5.12
C GLN A 98 6.56 28.45 4.11
N MET A 99 5.86 27.33 4.30
CA MET A 99 5.93 26.21 3.37
C MET A 99 5.30 26.61 2.04
N LYS A 100 5.88 26.13 0.93
CA LYS A 100 5.33 26.33 -0.40
C LYS A 100 4.92 25.01 -1.06
N ILE A 101 3.78 25.03 -1.73
CA ILE A 101 3.31 23.93 -2.57
C ILE A 101 3.84 24.16 -3.98
N VAL A 102 4.74 23.30 -4.44
CA VAL A 102 5.38 23.38 -5.75
C VAL A 102 4.58 22.55 -6.75
N THR A 103 4.04 23.18 -7.80
CA THR A 103 3.30 22.49 -8.86
C THR A 103 3.17 23.38 -10.10
N HIS A 104 2.59 22.86 -11.18
CA HIS A 104 2.25 23.67 -12.36
C HIS A 104 0.99 24.51 -12.14
N SER A 105 0.90 25.71 -12.72
CA SER A 105 -0.26 26.61 -12.60
C SER A 105 -1.61 25.94 -12.88
N MET A 106 -1.71 25.12 -13.93
CA MET A 106 -2.93 24.35 -14.21
C MET A 106 -3.30 23.35 -13.10
N ALA A 107 -2.35 22.57 -12.58
CA ALA A 107 -2.61 21.63 -11.49
C ALA A 107 -3.03 22.38 -10.21
N SER A 108 -2.45 23.56 -9.96
CA SER A 108 -2.77 24.39 -8.79
C SER A 108 -4.25 24.77 -8.69
N ILE A 109 -4.97 24.86 -9.81
CA ILE A 109 -6.40 25.21 -9.82
C ILE A 109 -7.21 24.09 -9.14
N ILE A 110 -6.86 22.83 -9.44
CA ILE A 110 -7.55 21.66 -8.91
C ILE A 110 -7.07 21.35 -7.49
N ILE A 111 -5.76 21.42 -7.26
CA ILE A 111 -5.15 21.12 -5.95
C ILE A 111 -5.70 22.03 -4.83
N ARG A 112 -6.08 23.28 -5.14
CA ARG A 112 -6.73 24.18 -4.16
C ARG A 112 -8.02 23.60 -3.56
N TYR A 113 -8.73 22.72 -4.27
CA TYR A 113 -9.96 22.11 -3.76
C TYR A 113 -9.73 21.12 -2.61
N TYR A 114 -8.49 20.69 -2.35
CA TYR A 114 -8.16 19.97 -1.12
C TYR A 114 -8.23 20.88 0.13
N GLY A 115 -8.38 22.20 -0.03
CA GLY A 115 -8.52 23.15 1.08
C GLY A 115 -7.20 23.66 1.65
N LEU A 116 -6.13 23.61 0.85
CA LEU A 116 -4.79 24.05 1.22
C LEU A 116 -4.71 25.57 1.34
N LYS A 117 -3.96 26.04 2.33
CA LYS A 117 -3.75 27.46 2.65
C LYS A 117 -2.37 27.95 2.28
N SER A 118 -1.38 27.06 2.18
CA SER A 118 0.00 27.42 1.84
C SER A 118 0.09 28.07 0.46
N GLU A 119 1.11 28.92 0.29
CA GLU A 119 1.36 29.58 -0.98
C GLU A 119 1.83 28.57 -2.05
N PHE A 120 1.42 28.83 -3.29
CA PHE A 120 1.82 28.00 -4.42
C PHE A 120 3.08 28.59 -5.08
N TYR A 121 4.11 27.76 -5.19
CA TYR A 121 5.25 27.98 -6.06
C TYR A 121 4.96 27.39 -7.44
N LEU A 122 4.55 28.25 -8.38
CA LEU A 122 4.15 27.82 -9.73
C LEU A 122 5.37 27.65 -10.62
N VAL A 123 5.70 26.41 -11.01
CA VAL A 123 6.96 26.11 -11.73
C VAL A 123 7.04 26.83 -13.08
N ASP A 124 5.92 26.98 -13.79
CA ASP A 124 5.81 27.68 -15.07
C ASP A 124 6.01 29.19 -14.96
N LYS A 125 5.92 29.74 -13.74
CA LYS A 125 6.23 31.15 -13.43
C LYS A 125 7.64 31.33 -12.87
N ASN A 126 8.36 30.24 -12.64
CA ASN A 126 9.69 30.21 -12.02
C ASN A 126 10.72 29.48 -12.89
N LEU A 127 10.59 29.62 -14.21
CA LEU A 127 11.52 29.06 -15.20
C LEU A 127 11.75 27.55 -15.06
N TYR A 128 10.76 26.82 -14.53
CA TYR A 128 10.85 25.38 -14.28
C TYR A 128 12.10 24.99 -13.47
N SER A 129 12.43 25.80 -12.45
CA SER A 129 13.56 25.52 -11.56
C SER A 129 13.25 25.91 -10.13
N LEU A 130 13.88 25.26 -9.17
CA LEU A 130 13.88 25.62 -7.75
C LEU A 130 15.30 25.50 -7.22
N ARG A 131 15.85 26.60 -6.70
CA ARG A 131 17.16 26.63 -6.05
C ARG A 131 16.98 26.57 -4.54
N LEU A 132 17.53 25.55 -3.90
CA LEU A 132 17.55 25.40 -2.45
C LEU A 132 18.60 26.31 -1.81
N LYS A 133 18.52 26.51 -0.49
CA LYS A 133 19.41 27.41 0.26
C LYS A 133 20.89 27.03 0.16
N SER A 134 21.21 25.75 -0.04
CA SER A 134 22.60 25.30 -0.26
C SER A 134 23.17 25.70 -1.62
N GLY A 135 22.29 26.06 -2.57
CA GLY A 135 22.62 26.24 -3.98
C GLY A 135 22.25 25.05 -4.88
N ARG A 136 21.85 23.89 -4.31
CA ARG A 136 21.34 22.72 -5.06
C ARG A 136 20.15 23.11 -5.93
N MET A 137 20.12 22.59 -7.16
CA MET A 137 19.12 22.94 -8.17
C MET A 137 18.22 21.75 -8.46
N LEU A 138 16.91 21.97 -8.36
CA LEU A 138 15.87 21.09 -8.86
C LEU A 138 15.31 21.67 -10.14
N ARG A 139 15.30 20.89 -11.22
CA ARG A 139 14.75 21.28 -12.53
C ARG A 139 13.45 20.53 -12.78
N PHE A 140 12.40 21.26 -13.14
CA PHE A 140 11.11 20.67 -13.47
C PHE A 140 11.02 20.45 -14.99
N LEU A 141 10.50 19.31 -15.41
CA LEU A 141 10.28 18.98 -16.81
C LEU A 141 8.80 18.70 -17.01
N THR A 142 8.22 19.21 -18.09
CA THR A 142 6.81 18.96 -18.40
C THR A 142 6.64 17.59 -19.05
N THR A 143 5.56 16.91 -18.67
CA THR A 143 5.17 15.59 -19.19
C THR A 143 3.72 15.65 -19.68
N PRO A 144 3.44 16.49 -20.68
CA PRO A 144 2.06 16.83 -21.05
C PRO A 144 1.30 15.58 -21.49
N PHE A 145 0.12 15.39 -20.90
CA PHE A 145 -0.78 14.25 -21.13
C PHE A 145 -0.18 12.89 -20.73
N CYS A 146 0.80 12.89 -19.81
CA CYS A 146 1.36 11.68 -19.21
C CYS A 146 1.17 11.70 -17.68
N HIS A 147 -0.06 11.52 -17.18
CA HIS A 147 -1.34 11.46 -17.92
C HIS A 147 -2.10 12.80 -17.91
N PHE A 148 -1.79 13.68 -16.97
CA PHE A 148 -2.41 15.01 -16.87
C PHE A 148 -1.78 16.02 -17.87
N PRO A 149 -2.56 16.94 -18.49
CA PRO A 149 -2.04 17.89 -19.48
C PRO A 149 -0.86 18.77 -19.03
N ALA A 150 -0.74 19.01 -17.73
CA ALA A 150 0.38 19.73 -17.12
C ALA A 150 1.05 18.95 -15.99
N ALA A 151 1.12 17.63 -16.12
CA ALA A 151 2.00 16.85 -15.27
C ALA A 151 3.45 17.34 -15.44
N ILE A 152 4.19 17.28 -14.34
CA ILE A 152 5.61 17.61 -14.30
C ILE A 152 6.38 16.47 -13.63
N VAL A 153 7.68 16.43 -13.83
CA VAL A 153 8.62 15.59 -13.07
C VAL A 153 9.76 16.47 -12.54
N THR A 154 10.41 16.03 -11.47
CA THR A 154 11.53 16.76 -10.87
C THR A 154 12.85 16.04 -11.12
N TYR A 155 13.79 16.72 -11.75
CA TYR A 155 15.16 16.26 -11.93
C TYR A 155 16.08 17.00 -10.95
N ASP A 156 16.68 16.25 -10.05
CA ASP A 156 17.75 16.73 -9.18
C ASP A 156 19.10 16.61 -9.90
N GLU A 157 19.69 17.75 -10.24
CA GLU A 157 20.92 17.79 -11.04
C GLU A 157 22.15 17.34 -10.26
N GLN A 158 22.08 17.36 -8.93
CA GLN A 158 23.21 17.02 -8.07
C GLN A 158 23.40 15.50 -7.94
N GLU A 159 22.35 14.76 -7.56
CA GLU A 159 22.43 13.31 -7.41
C GLU A 159 22.00 12.57 -8.69
N LYS A 160 21.61 13.30 -9.75
CA LYS A 160 21.18 12.75 -11.04
C LYS A 160 19.96 11.84 -10.90
N ILE A 161 19.00 12.30 -10.11
CA ILE A 161 17.79 11.55 -9.74
C ILE A 161 16.57 12.20 -10.39
N LEU A 162 15.71 11.37 -10.98
CA LEU A 162 14.41 11.80 -11.49
C LEU A 162 13.29 11.32 -10.56
N PHE A 163 12.63 12.24 -9.87
CA PHE A 163 11.33 11.99 -9.24
C PHE A 163 10.27 12.04 -10.34
N SER A 164 9.80 10.88 -10.77
CA SER A 164 9.09 10.73 -12.04
C SER A 164 7.57 10.69 -11.93
N SER A 165 7.01 10.82 -10.72
CA SER A 165 5.56 10.70 -10.50
C SER A 165 5.04 9.39 -11.11
N ASP A 166 3.94 9.42 -11.87
CA ASP A 166 3.36 8.24 -12.50
C ASP A 166 4.24 7.62 -13.60
N LEU A 167 5.15 8.38 -14.19
CA LEU A 167 6.05 7.84 -15.20
C LEU A 167 6.97 6.80 -14.57
N PHE A 168 7.20 5.71 -15.31
CA PHE A 168 7.92 4.53 -14.85
C PHE A 168 7.25 3.79 -13.68
N GLY A 169 6.02 4.16 -13.34
CA GLY A 169 5.17 3.46 -12.41
C GLY A 169 4.73 2.09 -12.94
N ALA A 170 4.35 1.22 -12.01
CA ALA A 170 3.83 -0.11 -12.29
C ALA A 170 2.86 -0.55 -11.19
N ILE A 171 1.96 -1.45 -11.55
CA ILE A 171 1.12 -2.21 -10.60
C ILE A 171 1.64 -3.65 -10.55
N SER A 172 1.92 -4.16 -9.36
CA SER A 172 2.37 -5.54 -9.16
C SER A 172 2.01 -6.05 -7.77
N SER A 173 1.60 -7.32 -7.70
CA SER A 173 1.45 -8.06 -6.43
C SER A 173 2.76 -8.66 -5.94
N ASP A 174 3.79 -8.72 -6.79
CA ASP A 174 5.15 -9.10 -6.44
C ASP A 174 6.02 -7.84 -6.51
N TRP A 175 5.95 -7.04 -5.44
CA TRP A 175 6.64 -5.77 -5.33
C TRP A 175 7.99 -5.93 -4.61
N SER A 176 8.98 -5.15 -5.07
CA SER A 176 10.15 -4.82 -4.28
C SER A 176 10.52 -3.37 -4.47
N LEU A 177 11.12 -2.73 -3.46
CA LEU A 177 11.50 -1.32 -3.53
C LEU A 177 12.35 -0.98 -4.74
N PHE A 178 13.28 -1.87 -5.13
CA PHE A 178 14.10 -1.71 -6.33
C PHE A 178 13.61 -2.63 -7.45
N ALA A 179 13.60 -2.09 -8.67
CA ALA A 179 13.21 -2.81 -9.87
C ALA A 179 14.15 -4.01 -10.08
N LYS A 180 13.55 -5.13 -10.50
CA LYS A 180 14.25 -6.38 -10.85
C LYS A 180 14.11 -6.64 -12.35
N GLU A 181 14.80 -7.68 -12.83
CA GLU A 181 14.62 -8.18 -14.19
C GLU A 181 13.13 -8.43 -14.49
N GLY A 182 12.65 -7.96 -15.64
CA GLY A 182 11.25 -8.07 -16.05
C GLY A 182 10.34 -6.89 -15.65
N TYR A 183 10.83 -5.92 -14.87
CA TYR A 183 10.05 -4.74 -14.47
C TYR A 183 9.47 -3.94 -15.64
N GLN A 184 10.13 -3.93 -16.81
CA GLN A 184 9.64 -3.27 -18.02
C GLN A 184 8.25 -3.71 -18.42
N LYS A 185 7.94 -5.01 -18.27
CA LYS A 185 6.61 -5.53 -18.60
C LYS A 185 5.53 -4.95 -17.69
N GLN A 186 5.84 -4.82 -16.40
CA GLN A 186 4.90 -4.26 -15.41
C GLN A 186 4.64 -2.78 -15.69
N MET A 187 5.70 -2.02 -16.02
CA MET A 187 5.55 -0.63 -16.45
C MET A 187 4.72 -0.52 -17.72
N GLN A 188 5.01 -1.33 -18.74
CA GLN A 188 4.29 -1.29 -20.01
C GLN A 188 2.79 -1.52 -19.81
N THR A 189 2.40 -2.46 -18.94
CA THR A 189 0.99 -2.70 -18.62
C THR A 189 0.32 -1.47 -18.01
N PHE A 190 0.92 -0.84 -16.99
CA PHE A 190 0.43 0.40 -16.40
C PHE A 190 0.31 1.53 -17.45
N HIS A 191 1.39 1.77 -18.20
CA HIS A 191 1.44 2.89 -19.14
C HIS A 191 0.51 2.70 -20.34
N THR A 192 0.24 1.46 -20.76
CA THR A 192 -0.68 1.17 -21.87
C THR A 192 -2.07 1.71 -21.59
N GLY A 193 -2.61 1.49 -20.38
CA GLY A 193 -3.95 1.94 -20.01
C GLY A 193 -4.01 3.36 -19.42
N TYR A 194 -2.91 3.87 -18.90
CA TYR A 194 -2.89 5.15 -18.16
C TYR A 194 -2.42 6.35 -19.00
N MET A 195 -1.49 6.15 -19.95
CA MET A 195 -0.94 7.25 -20.76
C MET A 195 -1.83 7.55 -21.97
N ALA A 196 -2.01 8.83 -22.29
CA ALA A 196 -3.02 9.25 -23.27
C ALA A 196 -2.79 8.75 -24.71
N SER A 197 -1.54 8.76 -25.18
CA SER A 197 -1.18 8.27 -26.51
C SER A 197 0.32 8.00 -26.66
N THR A 198 0.67 7.13 -27.62
CA THR A 198 2.06 6.74 -27.93
C THR A 198 2.90 7.97 -28.25
N ARG A 199 2.33 8.92 -28.99
CA ARG A 199 3.02 10.13 -29.42
C ARG A 199 3.45 11.00 -28.24
N HIS A 200 2.58 11.18 -27.24
CA HIS A 200 2.92 11.97 -26.05
C HIS A 200 3.98 11.27 -25.23
N LEU A 201 3.77 9.98 -24.91
CA LEU A 201 4.71 9.19 -24.12
C LEU A 201 6.10 9.13 -24.78
N SER A 202 6.16 8.85 -26.08
CA SER A 202 7.41 8.80 -26.85
C SER A 202 8.19 10.12 -26.77
N LYS A 203 7.49 11.26 -26.88
CA LYS A 203 8.14 12.57 -26.82
C LYS A 203 8.70 12.88 -25.44
N VAL A 204 8.00 12.46 -24.39
CA VAL A 204 8.50 12.57 -23.01
C VAL A 204 9.72 11.67 -22.81
N MET A 205 9.68 10.42 -23.28
CA MET A 205 10.81 9.49 -23.19
C MET A 205 12.05 9.98 -23.96
N GLU A 206 11.89 10.62 -25.12
CA GLU A 206 12.99 11.30 -25.83
C GLU A 206 13.64 12.42 -25.00
N THR A 207 12.88 13.08 -24.14
CA THR A 207 13.37 14.13 -23.25
C THR A 207 14.11 13.51 -22.08
N MET A 208 13.55 12.47 -21.46
CA MET A 208 14.19 11.74 -20.35
C MET A 208 15.49 11.06 -20.78
N ALA A 209 15.55 10.50 -22.00
CA ALA A 209 16.74 9.87 -22.57
C ALA A 209 17.96 10.81 -22.70
N LYS A 210 17.75 12.14 -22.63
CA LYS A 210 18.82 13.14 -22.72
C LYS A 210 19.38 13.53 -21.34
N LEU A 211 18.74 13.11 -20.26
CA LEU A 211 19.19 13.37 -18.90
C LEU A 211 20.31 12.39 -18.54
N ASP A 212 21.29 12.87 -17.77
CA ASP A 212 22.26 12.00 -17.11
C ASP A 212 21.60 11.49 -15.82
N LEU A 213 21.19 10.22 -15.81
CA LEU A 213 20.36 9.64 -14.74
C LEU A 213 21.08 8.47 -14.07
N ASP A 214 21.25 8.58 -12.75
CA ASP A 214 21.73 7.50 -11.89
C ASP A 214 20.55 6.73 -11.26
N MET A 215 19.38 7.36 -11.13
CA MET A 215 18.19 6.72 -10.55
C MET A 215 16.88 7.38 -11.03
N ILE A 216 15.82 6.58 -11.16
CA ILE A 216 14.44 7.06 -11.36
C ILE A 216 13.59 6.58 -10.19
N LEU A 217 12.85 7.52 -9.61
CA LEU A 217 12.01 7.39 -8.42
C LEU A 217 10.54 7.60 -8.81
N PRO A 218 9.83 6.54 -9.23
CA PRO A 218 8.41 6.63 -9.59
C PRO A 218 7.52 6.66 -8.35
N GLN A 219 6.35 7.28 -8.46
CA GLN A 219 5.33 7.33 -7.41
C GLN A 219 4.69 5.97 -7.17
N HIS A 220 4.73 5.08 -8.14
CA HIS A 220 4.23 3.70 -8.03
C HIS A 220 5.28 2.71 -8.49
N GLY A 221 5.12 1.44 -8.10
CA GLY A 221 6.06 0.39 -8.49
C GLY A 221 7.42 0.56 -7.81
N SER A 222 8.49 0.31 -8.55
CA SER A 222 9.83 0.10 -8.02
C SER A 222 10.84 1.13 -8.54
N ILE A 223 11.79 1.50 -7.68
CA ILE A 223 12.91 2.38 -7.98
C ILE A 223 13.83 1.75 -9.03
N ILE A 224 14.14 2.50 -10.08
CA ILE A 224 14.98 2.05 -11.19
C ILE A 224 16.39 2.59 -10.99
N LYS A 225 17.36 1.69 -10.85
CA LYS A 225 18.79 2.05 -10.77
C LYS A 225 19.40 2.24 -12.15
N LYS A 226 20.54 2.95 -12.19
CA LYS A 226 21.30 3.32 -13.40
C LYS A 226 21.37 2.22 -14.46
N GLU A 227 21.70 0.99 -14.07
CA GLU A 227 21.83 -0.16 -14.95
C GLU A 227 20.55 -0.50 -15.73
N MET A 228 19.39 -0.12 -15.20
CA MET A 228 18.09 -0.35 -15.81
C MET A 228 17.47 0.88 -16.48
N VAL A 229 18.04 2.07 -16.33
CA VAL A 229 17.42 3.33 -16.79
C VAL A 229 17.18 3.32 -18.31
N SER A 230 18.22 3.02 -19.12
CA SER A 230 18.10 3.07 -20.59
C SER A 230 17.04 2.09 -21.09
N GLN A 231 17.08 0.84 -20.64
CA GLN A 231 16.12 -0.17 -21.06
C GLN A 231 14.68 0.18 -20.66
N CYS A 232 14.48 0.84 -19.52
CA CYS A 232 13.16 1.28 -19.07
C CYS A 232 12.63 2.41 -19.97
N ILE A 233 13.45 3.44 -20.25
CA ILE A 233 13.10 4.53 -21.17
C ILE A 233 12.77 3.98 -22.56
N ASP A 234 13.63 3.12 -23.11
CA ASP A 234 13.44 2.54 -24.44
C ASP A 234 12.16 1.70 -24.53
N SER A 235 11.82 0.97 -23.46
CA SER A 235 10.61 0.14 -23.40
C SER A 235 9.31 0.94 -23.45
N LEU A 236 9.30 2.17 -22.95
CA LEU A 236 8.15 3.08 -22.95
C LEU A 236 8.12 3.97 -24.19
N LYS A 237 9.28 4.26 -24.79
CA LYS A 237 9.40 5.17 -25.94
C LYS A 237 8.62 4.71 -27.18
N SER A 238 8.47 3.40 -27.38
CA SER A 238 7.77 2.79 -28.52
C SER A 238 6.45 2.12 -28.15
N LEU A 239 6.00 2.27 -26.89
CA LEU A 239 4.83 1.58 -26.36
C LEU A 239 3.52 2.11 -26.99
N PRO A 240 2.72 1.26 -27.67
CA PRO A 240 1.36 1.61 -28.04
C PRO A 240 0.49 1.78 -26.79
N CYS A 241 0.07 3.00 -26.47
CA CYS A 241 -0.71 3.29 -25.26
C CYS A 241 -1.90 4.22 -25.51
N GLY A 242 -2.85 4.22 -24.58
CA GLY A 242 -4.07 5.02 -24.61
C GLY A 242 -4.85 4.76 -25.89
N ILE A 243 -5.17 5.83 -26.62
CA ILE A 243 -5.95 5.74 -27.87
C ILE A 243 -5.22 5.00 -29.01
N ASP A 244 -3.91 4.80 -28.90
CA ASP A 244 -3.10 4.09 -29.89
C ASP A 244 -2.85 2.61 -29.51
N ALA A 245 -3.33 2.19 -28.33
CA ALA A 245 -3.15 0.82 -27.87
C ALA A 245 -3.87 -0.16 -28.80
N ARG A 246 -3.22 -1.28 -29.11
CA ARG A 246 -3.73 -2.31 -30.03
C ARG A 246 -4.44 -3.42 -29.26
N VAL A 247 -5.33 -3.01 -28.36
CA VAL A 247 -6.12 -3.88 -27.49
C VAL A 247 -7.58 -3.43 -27.55
N THR A 248 -8.49 -4.31 -27.18
CA THR A 248 -9.91 -3.94 -27.04
C THR A 248 -10.08 -2.91 -25.92
N GLN A 249 -11.22 -2.22 -25.89
CA GLN A 249 -11.51 -1.26 -24.81
C GLN A 249 -11.59 -1.96 -23.44
N GLU A 250 -12.07 -3.20 -23.40
CA GLU A 250 -12.10 -4.03 -22.18
C GLU A 250 -10.66 -4.33 -21.72
N GLU A 251 -9.81 -4.82 -22.60
CA GLU A 251 -8.39 -5.11 -22.31
C GLU A 251 -7.59 -3.84 -21.95
N LEU A 252 -7.94 -2.67 -22.49
CA LEU A 252 -7.29 -1.39 -22.19
C LEU A 252 -7.51 -0.96 -20.73
N TYR A 253 -8.58 -1.43 -20.09
CA TYR A 253 -8.91 -1.09 -18.71
C TYR A 253 -8.72 -2.27 -17.74
N ASP A 254 -8.46 -3.47 -18.25
CA ASP A 254 -8.19 -4.69 -17.48
C ASP A 254 -6.70 -4.86 -17.08
N TRP A 255 -5.96 -3.75 -16.96
CA TRP A 255 -4.58 -3.74 -16.46
C TRP A 255 -4.49 -3.53 -14.96
N ILE A 256 -5.57 -3.07 -14.32
CA ILE A 256 -5.72 -3.15 -12.88
C ILE A 256 -5.99 -4.63 -12.61
N PRO A 257 -5.06 -5.38 -11.99
CA PRO A 257 -5.35 -6.76 -11.64
C PRO A 257 -6.64 -6.76 -10.83
N ALA A 258 -7.59 -7.65 -11.15
CA ALA A 258 -8.62 -7.96 -10.17
C ALA A 258 -7.89 -8.20 -8.85
N LYS A 259 -8.23 -7.43 -7.78
CA LYS A 259 -7.66 -7.62 -6.44
C LYS A 259 -7.62 -9.12 -6.25
N LYS A 260 -6.41 -9.68 -6.22
CA LYS A 260 -6.26 -11.13 -6.10
C LYS A 260 -7.06 -11.42 -4.84
N SER A 261 -8.21 -12.07 -4.99
CA SER A 261 -8.95 -12.55 -3.84
C SER A 261 -7.99 -13.56 -3.24
N VAL A 262 -7.15 -13.11 -2.32
CA VAL A 262 -6.98 -13.88 -1.11
C VAL A 262 -8.43 -14.03 -0.68
N GLU A 263 -9.03 -15.19 -0.95
CA GLU A 263 -10.35 -15.49 -0.38
C GLU A 263 -10.20 -15.12 1.08
N GLU A 264 -10.87 -14.05 1.52
CA GLU A 264 -10.76 -13.57 2.88
C GLU A 264 -11.20 -14.75 3.74
N LYS A 265 -10.24 -15.36 4.43
CA LYS A 265 -10.46 -16.62 5.13
C LYS A 265 -11.59 -16.40 6.12
N GLN A 266 -12.64 -17.18 5.99
CA GLN A 266 -13.89 -16.93 6.69
C GLN A 266 -13.91 -17.69 8.00
N ILE A 267 -14.04 -16.98 9.12
CA ILE A 267 -13.98 -17.56 10.46
C ILE A 267 -15.37 -17.54 11.09
N LEU A 268 -15.90 -18.70 11.47
CA LEU A 268 -17.14 -18.81 12.22
C LEU A 268 -16.88 -18.62 13.72
N ILE A 269 -17.42 -17.55 14.29
CA ILE A 269 -17.36 -17.25 15.72
C ILE A 269 -18.65 -17.74 16.37
N VAL A 270 -18.52 -18.56 17.41
CA VAL A 270 -19.65 -19.15 18.13
C VAL A 270 -19.55 -18.84 19.62
N ASP A 271 -20.48 -18.04 20.14
CA ASP A 271 -20.56 -17.66 21.55
C ASP A 271 -21.99 -17.17 21.88
N ASP A 272 -22.54 -17.52 23.03
CA ASP A 272 -23.88 -17.05 23.43
C ASP A 272 -23.87 -15.59 23.93
N ASP A 273 -22.71 -15.06 24.31
CA ASP A 273 -22.54 -13.63 24.65
C ASP A 273 -22.14 -12.80 23.41
N LYS A 274 -23.06 -11.96 22.96
CA LYS A 274 -22.87 -11.04 21.84
C LYS A 274 -21.63 -10.13 21.98
N LYS A 275 -21.22 -9.82 23.21
CA LYS A 275 -20.02 -8.99 23.45
C LYS A 275 -18.74 -9.71 23.06
N ASN A 276 -18.67 -11.02 23.32
CA ASN A 276 -17.53 -11.85 22.94
C ASN A 276 -17.44 -11.97 21.42
N ILE A 277 -18.58 -12.21 20.76
CA ILE A 277 -18.66 -12.23 19.29
C ILE A 277 -18.18 -10.91 18.71
N LYS A 278 -18.70 -9.78 19.21
CA LYS A 278 -18.31 -8.45 18.69
C LYS A 278 -16.82 -8.17 18.87
N LEU A 279 -16.24 -8.52 20.02
CA LEU A 279 -14.81 -8.38 20.28
C LEU A 279 -13.98 -9.20 19.29
N LEU A 280 -14.30 -10.48 19.10
CA LEU A 280 -13.59 -11.36 18.18
C LEU A 280 -13.76 -10.93 16.71
N HIS A 281 -14.97 -10.53 16.32
CA HIS A 281 -15.27 -9.95 15.01
C HIS A 281 -14.35 -8.76 14.73
N ASP A 282 -14.25 -7.80 15.66
CA ASP A 282 -13.45 -6.59 15.45
C ASP A 282 -11.95 -6.89 15.38
N ILE A 283 -11.45 -7.84 16.19
CA ILE A 283 -10.05 -8.28 16.16
C ILE A 283 -9.70 -8.98 14.85
N LEU A 284 -10.56 -9.91 14.39
CA LEU A 284 -10.31 -10.74 13.22
C LEU A 284 -10.46 -9.94 11.92
N ASN A 285 -11.48 -9.08 11.80
CA ASN A 285 -11.64 -8.18 10.67
C ASN A 285 -10.46 -7.19 10.56
N ALA A 286 -10.02 -6.60 11.67
CA ALA A 286 -8.84 -5.74 11.67
C ALA A 286 -7.56 -6.47 11.23
N SER A 287 -7.54 -7.81 11.35
CA SER A 287 -6.43 -8.67 10.91
C SER A 287 -6.61 -9.20 9.49
N GLY A 288 -7.74 -8.91 8.84
CA GLY A 288 -8.01 -9.28 7.45
C GLY A 288 -8.76 -10.60 7.24
N TYR A 289 -9.48 -11.07 8.26
CA TYR A 289 -10.36 -12.24 8.17
C TYR A 289 -11.82 -11.80 8.16
N ASP A 290 -12.63 -12.41 7.28
CA ASP A 290 -14.07 -12.28 7.32
C ASP A 290 -14.65 -13.17 8.43
N THR A 291 -15.81 -12.79 8.96
CA THR A 291 -16.41 -13.52 10.09
C THR A 291 -17.89 -13.83 9.90
N ILE A 292 -18.29 -15.02 10.31
CA ILE A 292 -19.69 -15.44 10.44
C ILE A 292 -20.00 -15.56 11.93
N GLU A 293 -21.20 -15.18 12.33
CA GLU A 293 -21.62 -15.22 13.74
C GLU A 293 -22.67 -16.31 13.98
N ALA A 294 -22.47 -17.10 15.03
CA ALA A 294 -23.48 -18.00 15.58
C ALA A 294 -23.60 -17.82 17.09
N TYR A 295 -24.82 -17.84 17.60
CA TYR A 295 -25.11 -17.58 19.01
C TYR A 295 -25.44 -18.84 19.82
N ASP A 296 -25.37 -20.02 19.18
CA ASP A 296 -25.59 -21.31 19.81
C ASP A 296 -24.97 -22.45 18.98
N GLY A 297 -24.76 -23.61 19.62
CA GLY A 297 -24.14 -24.77 18.97
C GLY A 297 -24.94 -25.37 17.81
N LYS A 298 -26.27 -25.25 17.81
CA LYS A 298 -27.11 -25.78 16.72
C LYS A 298 -26.94 -24.94 15.46
N LYS A 299 -26.95 -23.61 15.60
CA LYS A 299 -26.72 -22.70 14.49
C LYS A 299 -25.28 -22.82 13.97
N ALA A 300 -24.31 -23.05 14.86
CA ALA A 300 -22.94 -23.32 14.44
C ALA A 300 -22.82 -24.55 13.53
N VAL A 301 -23.47 -25.67 13.88
CA VAL A 301 -23.50 -26.88 13.04
C VAL A 301 -24.14 -26.59 11.68
N GLU A 302 -25.24 -25.83 11.65
CA GLU A 302 -25.92 -25.46 10.41
C GLU A 302 -25.02 -24.60 9.50
N LEU A 303 -24.45 -23.52 10.06
CA LEU A 303 -23.61 -22.58 9.31
C LEU A 303 -22.28 -23.22 8.86
N SER A 304 -21.72 -24.14 9.65
CA SER A 304 -20.52 -24.88 9.25
C SER A 304 -20.72 -25.64 7.94
N LYS A 305 -21.94 -26.11 7.67
CA LYS A 305 -22.29 -26.84 6.43
C LYS A 305 -22.62 -25.91 5.28
N GLN A 306 -23.32 -24.81 5.58
CA GLN A 306 -23.78 -23.83 4.58
C GLN A 306 -22.61 -23.01 4.05
N GLU A 307 -21.84 -22.41 4.96
CA GLU A 307 -20.80 -21.43 4.62
C GLU A 307 -19.41 -22.06 4.48
N LYS A 308 -19.19 -23.24 5.06
CA LYS A 308 -17.89 -23.95 5.03
C LYS A 308 -16.71 -23.05 5.42
N PRO A 309 -16.73 -22.48 6.64
CA PRO A 309 -15.68 -21.57 7.11
C PRO A 309 -14.32 -22.26 7.12
N ASP A 310 -13.26 -21.47 6.99
CA ASP A 310 -11.87 -21.93 7.07
C ASP A 310 -11.42 -22.24 8.51
N LEU A 311 -12.09 -21.67 9.51
CA LEU A 311 -11.84 -21.92 10.94
C LEU A 311 -13.11 -21.67 11.75
N ILE A 312 -13.29 -22.44 12.84
CA ILE A 312 -14.36 -22.22 13.82
C ILE A 312 -13.74 -21.88 15.18
N LEU A 313 -14.16 -20.77 15.77
CA LEU A 313 -13.90 -20.42 17.16
C LEU A 313 -15.15 -20.76 17.98
N MET A 314 -15.09 -21.83 18.76
CA MET A 314 -16.27 -22.41 19.43
C MET A 314 -16.21 -22.21 20.94
N ASP A 315 -17.10 -21.41 21.51
CA ASP A 315 -17.30 -21.41 22.95
C ASP A 315 -17.80 -22.75 23.48
N ILE A 316 -17.16 -23.22 24.54
CA ILE A 316 -17.49 -24.52 25.14
C ILE A 316 -18.72 -24.43 26.04
N GLN A 317 -18.97 -23.28 26.67
CA GLN A 317 -19.95 -23.12 27.74
C GLN A 317 -21.20 -22.37 27.28
N MET A 318 -21.90 -22.95 26.30
CA MET A 318 -23.16 -22.40 25.79
C MET A 318 -24.40 -23.17 26.32
N PRO A 319 -25.55 -22.51 26.46
CA PRO A 319 -26.81 -23.15 26.85
C PRO A 319 -27.38 -24.03 25.73
N LEU A 320 -28.30 -24.94 26.11
CA LEU A 320 -28.98 -25.90 25.23
C LEU A 320 -28.04 -26.93 24.59
N MET A 321 -27.29 -26.55 23.56
CA MET A 321 -26.26 -27.37 22.94
C MET A 321 -24.91 -26.74 23.24
N ASN A 322 -24.10 -27.44 24.04
CA ASN A 322 -22.78 -26.94 24.41
C ASN A 322 -21.78 -27.11 23.25
N GLY A 323 -20.68 -26.36 23.29
CA GLY A 323 -19.69 -26.37 22.21
C GLY A 323 -19.08 -27.74 21.93
N LEU A 324 -18.88 -28.59 22.96
CA LEU A 324 -18.33 -29.93 22.77
C LEU A 324 -19.25 -30.85 21.97
N GLU A 325 -20.56 -30.74 22.20
CA GLU A 325 -21.56 -31.48 21.42
C GLU A 325 -21.57 -31.01 19.96
N ALA A 326 -21.54 -29.69 19.73
CA ALA A 326 -21.46 -29.11 18.39
C ALA A 326 -20.19 -29.55 17.66
N ILE A 327 -19.02 -29.50 18.31
CA ILE A 327 -17.73 -29.96 17.77
C ILE A 327 -17.81 -31.42 17.31
N LYS A 328 -18.35 -32.31 18.15
CA LYS A 328 -18.48 -33.74 17.80
C LYS A 328 -19.36 -33.94 16.58
N ILE A 329 -20.44 -33.18 16.44
CA ILE A 329 -21.33 -33.25 15.27
C ILE A 329 -20.61 -32.75 14.01
N ILE A 330 -19.90 -31.63 14.09
CA ILE A 330 -19.15 -31.04 12.98
C ILE A 330 -18.01 -31.98 12.53
N LYS A 331 -17.28 -32.58 13.48
CA LYS A 331 -16.17 -33.49 13.19
C LYS A 331 -16.62 -34.89 12.74
N ALA A 332 -17.83 -35.31 13.06
CA ALA A 332 -18.39 -36.58 12.59
C ALA A 332 -18.94 -36.51 11.15
N ASP A 333 -19.21 -35.32 10.62
CA ASP A 333 -19.78 -35.13 9.29
C ASP A 333 -18.67 -35.04 8.22
N PRO A 334 -18.66 -35.91 7.19
CA PRO A 334 -17.68 -35.86 6.10
C PRO A 334 -17.59 -34.50 5.40
N ALA A 335 -18.67 -33.74 5.33
CA ALA A 335 -18.69 -32.43 4.69
C ALA A 335 -17.95 -31.35 5.50
N THR A 336 -17.80 -31.50 6.82
CA THR A 336 -17.25 -30.45 7.70
C THR A 336 -16.07 -30.90 8.57
N HIS A 337 -15.76 -32.20 8.61
CA HIS A 337 -14.72 -32.75 9.51
C HIS A 337 -13.32 -32.17 9.35
N HIS A 338 -13.01 -31.66 8.15
CA HIS A 338 -11.72 -31.07 7.81
C HIS A 338 -11.55 -29.63 8.31
N ILE A 339 -12.65 -28.96 8.68
CA ILE A 339 -12.61 -27.57 9.17
C ILE A 339 -11.92 -27.57 10.54
N PRO A 340 -10.85 -26.78 10.73
CA PRO A 340 -10.19 -26.67 12.03
C PRO A 340 -11.10 -25.97 13.04
N ILE A 341 -11.03 -26.40 14.30
CA ILE A 341 -11.83 -25.84 15.39
C ILE A 341 -10.97 -25.51 16.60
N PHE A 342 -11.04 -24.27 17.05
CA PHE A 342 -10.48 -23.82 18.33
C PHE A 342 -11.56 -23.76 19.40
N ALA A 343 -11.34 -24.44 20.52
CA ALA A 343 -12.19 -24.33 21.70
C ALA A 343 -11.92 -23.01 22.44
N LEU A 344 -12.94 -22.20 22.69
CA LEU A 344 -12.87 -21.04 23.59
C LEU A 344 -13.34 -21.48 24.97
N THR A 345 -12.49 -21.32 25.98
CA THR A 345 -12.76 -21.83 27.34
C THR A 345 -12.42 -20.83 28.44
N ALA A 346 -13.26 -20.73 29.47
CA ALA A 346 -12.93 -19.99 30.69
C ALA A 346 -11.96 -20.75 31.62
N PHE A 347 -11.79 -22.06 31.41
CA PHE A 347 -10.98 -22.94 32.23
C PHE A 347 -9.88 -23.57 31.36
N ALA A 348 -8.63 -23.17 31.61
CA ALA A 348 -7.45 -23.80 31.05
C ALA A 348 -6.74 -24.62 32.13
N MET A 349 -7.48 -25.54 32.78
CA MET A 349 -6.94 -26.38 33.84
C MET A 349 -6.33 -27.68 33.27
N SER A 350 -5.48 -28.32 34.06
CA SER A 350 -4.90 -29.63 33.72
C SER A 350 -6.02 -30.68 33.54
N GLY A 351 -6.20 -31.16 32.30
CA GLY A 351 -7.23 -32.13 31.90
C GLY A 351 -8.25 -31.59 30.87
N ASP A 352 -8.45 -30.28 30.78
CA ASP A 352 -9.38 -29.69 29.79
C ASP A 352 -8.84 -29.84 28.36
N ARG A 353 -7.52 -29.73 28.21
CA ARG A 353 -6.84 -29.96 26.92
C ARG A 353 -7.10 -31.35 26.36
N GLU A 354 -7.03 -32.39 27.20
CA GLU A 354 -7.29 -33.78 26.79
C GLU A 354 -8.75 -33.95 26.38
N ARG A 355 -9.68 -33.29 27.08
CA ARG A 355 -11.10 -33.30 26.76
C ARG A 355 -11.41 -32.62 25.42
N PHE A 356 -10.77 -31.49 25.10
CA PHE A 356 -10.94 -30.79 23.82
C PHE A 356 -10.36 -31.60 22.65
N ILE A 357 -9.17 -32.17 22.83
CA ILE A 357 -8.55 -33.04 21.81
C ILE A 357 -9.43 -34.27 21.56
N GLN A 358 -9.96 -34.91 22.60
CA GLN A 358 -10.89 -36.04 22.46
C GLN A 358 -12.20 -35.67 21.75
N ALA A 359 -12.64 -34.41 21.85
CA ALA A 359 -13.81 -33.93 21.11
C ALA A 359 -13.49 -33.69 19.62
N GLY A 360 -12.22 -33.56 19.26
CA GLY A 360 -11.75 -33.32 17.89
C GLY A 360 -11.31 -31.88 17.63
N CYS A 361 -11.06 -31.07 18.67
CA CYS A 361 -10.49 -29.73 18.51
C CYS A 361 -9.03 -29.79 18.05
N ASP A 362 -8.66 -28.81 17.24
CA ASP A 362 -7.32 -28.65 16.70
C ASP A 362 -6.44 -27.81 17.66
N ASP A 363 -7.05 -26.85 18.37
CA ASP A 363 -6.42 -26.10 19.46
C ASP A 363 -7.49 -25.53 20.43
N TYR A 364 -7.06 -24.74 21.41
CA TYR A 364 -7.92 -23.99 22.32
C TYR A 364 -7.34 -22.61 22.65
N VAL A 365 -8.22 -21.69 23.06
CA VAL A 365 -7.89 -20.34 23.50
C VAL A 365 -8.60 -20.07 24.83
N SER A 366 -7.85 -19.67 25.85
CA SER A 366 -8.41 -19.33 27.15
C SER A 366 -9.02 -17.93 27.17
N LYS A 367 -10.14 -17.77 27.87
CA LYS A 367 -10.74 -16.47 28.22
C LYS A 367 -10.14 -15.99 29.55
N PRO A 368 -9.82 -14.69 29.71
CA PRO A 368 -9.92 -13.62 28.71
C PRO A 368 -8.89 -13.78 27.58
N TYR A 369 -9.26 -13.37 26.37
CA TYR A 369 -8.44 -13.59 25.17
C TYR A 369 -7.14 -12.77 25.21
N ASN A 370 -6.01 -13.43 25.02
CA ASN A 370 -4.77 -12.77 24.63
C ASN A 370 -4.79 -12.57 23.10
N ILE A 371 -4.96 -11.33 22.66
CA ILE A 371 -5.16 -10.98 21.24
C ILE A 371 -3.98 -11.44 20.38
N SER A 372 -2.75 -11.21 20.84
CA SER A 372 -1.55 -11.59 20.09
C SER A 372 -1.45 -13.11 19.94
N GLU A 373 -1.72 -13.86 21.02
CA GLU A 373 -1.69 -15.33 20.99
C GLU A 373 -2.78 -15.90 20.08
N LEU A 374 -4.01 -15.38 20.16
CA LEU A 374 -5.14 -15.79 19.30
C LEU A 374 -4.78 -15.63 17.82
N LEU A 375 -4.27 -14.46 17.43
CA LEU A 375 -3.95 -14.16 16.04
C LEU A 375 -2.80 -15.02 15.52
N GLU A 376 -1.77 -15.27 16.33
CA GLU A 376 -0.67 -16.17 15.94
C GLU A 376 -1.15 -17.60 15.73
N LYS A 377 -2.04 -18.10 16.59
CA LYS A 377 -2.67 -19.42 16.41
C LYS A 377 -3.52 -19.49 15.14
N VAL A 378 -4.32 -18.46 14.88
CA VAL A 378 -5.17 -18.36 13.68
C VAL A 378 -4.32 -18.37 12.40
N LYS A 379 -3.27 -17.54 12.32
CA LYS A 379 -2.35 -17.55 11.17
C LYS A 379 -1.70 -18.91 10.96
N THR A 380 -1.20 -19.51 12.05
CA THR A 380 -0.51 -20.80 12.00
C THR A 380 -1.42 -21.90 11.45
N ILE A 381 -2.69 -21.98 11.92
CA ILE A 381 -3.61 -23.05 11.46
C ILE A 381 -4.11 -22.83 10.04
N LEU A 382 -4.21 -21.57 9.60
CA LEU A 382 -4.62 -21.21 8.25
C LEU A 382 -3.46 -21.25 7.22
N GLY A 383 -2.23 -21.48 7.69
CA GLY A 383 -1.04 -21.64 6.83
C GLY A 383 -0.44 -20.33 6.33
N GLU A 384 -0.57 -19.26 7.12
CA GLU A 384 -0.07 -17.90 6.83
C GLU A 384 1.28 -17.58 7.49
#